data_AF-A0A939JKJ1-F1
#
_entry.id   AF-A0A939JKJ1-F1
#
_cell.length_a   1.000
_cell.length_b   1.000
_cell.length_c   1.000
_cell.angle_alpha   90.00
_cell.angle_beta   90.00
_cell.angle_gamma   90.00
#
_symmetry.space_group_name_H-M   'P 1'
#
loop_
_entity.id
_entity.type
_entity.pdbx_description
1 polymer ?
#
loop_
_entity_poly.entity_id
_entity_poly.type
_entity_poly.pdbx_seq_one_letter_code
_entity_poly.pdbx_strand_id
1 'polypeptide(L)'
;SVPANSVESEDFSVAKGMGSSRTSLVPVIRMTVIVWPSRGKLSAGTEVVAEQGKEGMRKVTYALRTVNGVKQKPKKIAEEVVREPEKQVVKVGTKPLPT
;
A
#
# COMPACT_ATOMS: atom_id res chain seq x y z
N SER A 1 -6.53 -17.94 5.86
CA SER A 1 -5.70 -16.90 5.23
C SER A 1 -6.59 -15.70 4.91
N VAL A 2 -6.37 -14.57 5.58
CA VAL A 2 -7.08 -13.32 5.27
C VAL A 2 -6.41 -12.71 4.03
N PRO A 3 -7.12 -12.40 2.94
CA PRO A 3 -6.51 -11.86 1.72
C PRO A 3 -5.97 -10.45 1.97
N ALA A 4 -4.82 -10.14 1.34
CA ALA A 4 -4.04 -8.90 1.53
C ALA A 4 -4.77 -7.58 1.18
N ASN A 5 -5.99 -7.66 0.62
CA ASN A 5 -6.85 -6.52 0.30
C ASN A 5 -8.06 -6.38 1.23
N SER A 6 -8.14 -7.16 2.32
CA SER A 6 -9.14 -6.89 3.36
C SER A 6 -8.75 -5.62 4.09
N VAL A 7 -9.48 -4.54 3.80
CA VAL A 7 -9.47 -3.34 4.63
C VAL A 7 -10.07 -3.75 5.97
N GLU A 8 -9.22 -4.20 6.89
CA GLU A 8 -9.64 -4.44 8.26
C GLU A 8 -10.07 -3.09 8.82
N SER A 9 -11.36 -2.98 9.14
CA SER A 9 -11.98 -1.75 9.57
C SER A 9 -12.66 -1.95 10.90
N GLU A 10 -12.28 -1.14 11.88
CA GLU A 10 -12.84 -1.17 13.21
C GLU A 10 -13.64 0.12 13.43
N ASP A 11 -14.91 -0.03 13.80
CA ASP A 11 -15.78 1.08 14.19
C ASP A 11 -15.70 1.27 15.70
N PHE A 12 -15.16 2.42 16.12
CA PHE A 12 -15.11 2.82 17.51
C PHE A 12 -16.20 3.86 17.81
N SER A 13 -16.91 3.65 18.92
CA SER A 13 -17.82 4.63 19.49
C SER A 13 -17.18 5.21 20.74
N VAL A 14 -16.76 6.48 20.69
CA VAL A 14 -16.20 7.19 21.85
C VAL A 14 -17.35 7.84 22.64
N ALA A 15 -17.36 7.69 23.97
CA ALA A 15 -18.45 8.16 24.82
C ALA A 15 -18.62 9.70 24.81
N LYS A 16 -19.89 10.13 24.81
CA LYS A 16 -20.47 11.50 24.89
C LYS A 16 -19.57 12.68 24.50
N GLY A 17 -19.80 13.22 23.29
CA GLY A 17 -19.43 14.59 22.89
C GLY A 17 -18.61 14.66 21.59
N MET A 18 -17.87 13.60 21.27
CA MET A 18 -17.03 13.47 20.07
C MET A 18 -17.59 12.28 19.27
N GLY A 19 -18.01 12.47 18.02
CA GLY A 19 -18.70 11.43 17.23
C GLY A 19 -17.96 10.09 17.05
N SER A 20 -18.62 9.14 16.38
CA SER A 20 -18.02 7.83 16.05
C SER A 20 -16.81 7.99 15.11
N SER A 21 -15.84 7.09 15.19
CA SER A 21 -14.71 7.02 14.26
C SER A 21 -14.55 5.62 13.69
N ARG A 22 -14.03 5.54 12.47
CA ARG A 22 -13.64 4.29 11.81
C ARG A 22 -12.16 4.31 11.52
N THR A 23 -11.44 3.30 11.97
CA THR A 23 -10.03 3.10 11.65
C THR A 23 -9.92 1.98 10.63
N SER A 24 -9.08 2.16 9.61
CA SER A 24 -8.91 1.21 8.51
C SER A 24 -7.45 1.05 8.12
N LEU A 25 -7.02 -0.19 7.86
CA LEU A 25 -5.73 -0.47 7.24
C LEU A 25 -5.86 -0.39 5.72
N VAL A 26 -5.05 0.49 5.11
CA VAL A 26 -5.10 0.78 3.67
C VAL A 26 -3.70 0.58 3.09
N PRO A 27 -3.58 -0.08 1.92
CA PRO A 27 -2.29 -0.22 1.25
C PRO A 27 -1.66 1.12 0.87
N VAL A 28 -0.33 1.18 0.97
CA VAL A 28 0.48 2.25 0.38
C VAL A 28 0.83 1.82 -1.04
N ILE A 29 -0.05 2.19 -1.98
CA ILE A 29 0.00 1.74 -3.39
C ILE A 29 1.31 2.15 -4.09
N ARG A 30 2.01 3.17 -3.57
CA ARG A 30 3.27 3.64 -4.16
C ARG A 30 4.45 2.74 -3.74
N MET A 31 4.68 1.67 -4.50
CA MET A 31 5.90 0.88 -4.46
C MET A 31 6.92 1.38 -5.48
N THR A 32 8.19 1.50 -5.08
CA THR A 32 9.29 1.89 -5.99
C THR A 32 9.86 0.65 -6.66
N VAL A 33 9.94 0.66 -8.00
CA VAL A 33 10.64 -0.37 -8.77
C VAL A 33 11.97 0.21 -9.26
N ILE A 34 13.07 -0.43 -8.88
CA ILE A 34 14.42 -0.08 -9.33
C ILE A 34 14.83 -1.07 -10.42
N VAL A 35 15.25 -0.53 -11.56
CA VAL A 35 15.71 -1.32 -12.70
C VAL A 35 17.22 -1.20 -12.84
N TRP A 36 17.92 -2.33 -12.82
CA TRP A 36 19.38 -2.40 -12.98
C TRP A 36 19.79 -3.24 -14.19
N PRO A 37 20.86 -2.86 -14.90
CA PRO A 37 21.42 -3.70 -15.95
C PRO A 37 22.05 -4.96 -15.34
N SER A 38 21.82 -6.11 -15.96
CA SER A 38 22.39 -7.40 -15.54
C SER A 38 23.90 -7.53 -15.81
N ARG A 39 24.52 -6.55 -16.47
CA ARG A 39 25.95 -6.55 -16.87
C ARG A 39 26.36 -7.81 -17.64
N GLY A 40 25.55 -8.20 -18.63
CA GLY A 40 25.84 -9.34 -19.49
C GLY A 40 25.48 -10.71 -18.89
N LYS A 41 24.90 -10.76 -17.69
CA LYS A 41 24.41 -12.02 -17.09
C LYS A 41 23.12 -12.53 -17.73
N LEU A 42 22.31 -11.65 -18.31
CA LEU A 42 21.05 -11.98 -18.96
C LEU A 42 21.06 -11.52 -20.43
N SER A 43 20.46 -12.32 -21.31
CA SER A 43 20.22 -11.99 -22.73
C SER A 43 19.26 -10.81 -22.87
N ALA A 44 19.49 -9.97 -23.88
CA ALA A 44 18.60 -8.86 -24.22
C ALA A 44 17.13 -9.33 -24.31
N GLY A 45 16.22 -8.51 -23.78
CA GLY A 45 14.79 -8.84 -23.68
C GLY A 45 14.42 -9.72 -22.47
N THR A 46 15.38 -10.16 -21.65
CA THR A 46 15.10 -10.92 -20.42
C THR A 46 14.97 -9.99 -19.23
N GLU A 47 13.92 -10.15 -18.43
CA GLU A 47 13.73 -9.45 -17.16
C GLU A 47 13.61 -10.46 -16.02
N VAL A 48 14.29 -10.21 -14.91
CA VAL A 48 14.22 -11.07 -13.72
C VAL A 48 14.06 -10.19 -12.49
N VAL A 49 13.06 -10.51 -11.66
CA VAL A 49 12.93 -9.90 -10.32
C VAL A 49 14.05 -10.45 -9.44
N ALA A 50 14.97 -9.58 -9.06
CA ALA A 50 16.10 -9.93 -8.19
C ALA A 50 15.73 -9.82 -6.70
N GLU A 51 14.88 -8.85 -6.36
CA GLU A 51 14.35 -8.66 -5.01
C GLU A 51 12.86 -8.34 -5.14
N GLN A 52 12.02 -9.15 -4.49
CA GLN A 52 10.57 -8.94 -4.49
C GLN A 52 10.23 -7.79 -3.54
N GLY A 53 9.57 -6.76 -4.07
CA GLY A 53 9.06 -5.68 -3.25
C GLY A 53 7.90 -6.13 -2.37
N LYS A 54 7.63 -5.38 -1.31
CA LYS A 54 6.49 -5.59 -0.42
C LYS A 54 5.68 -4.32 -0.31
N GLU A 55 4.37 -4.46 -0.38
CA GLU A 55 3.46 -3.34 -0.26
C GLU A 55 3.53 -2.71 1.15
N GLY A 56 3.52 -1.38 1.24
CA GLY A 56 3.40 -0.70 2.52
C GLY A 56 1.97 -0.69 3.03
N MET A 57 1.75 -0.40 4.30
CA MET A 57 0.42 -0.27 4.90
C MET A 57 0.35 1.00 5.74
N ARG A 58 -0.78 1.68 5.68
CA ARG A 58 -1.09 2.82 6.54
C ARG A 58 -2.40 2.60 7.29
N LYS A 59 -2.44 3.04 8.53
CA LYS A 59 -3.65 3.15 9.33
C LYS A 59 -4.26 4.52 9.07
N VAL A 60 -5.52 4.55 8.63
CA VAL A 60 -6.26 5.79 8.37
C VAL A 60 -7.48 5.84 9.27
N THR A 61 -7.65 6.95 9.99
CA THR A 61 -8.81 7.15 10.86
C THR A 61 -9.73 8.20 10.28
N TYR A 62 -11.01 7.86 10.16
CA TYR A 62 -12.07 8.72 9.69
C TYR A 62 -13.02 9.07 10.83
N ALA A 63 -13.39 10.35 10.96
CA ALA A 63 -14.51 10.76 11.78
C ALA A 63 -15.82 10.51 11.03
N LEU A 64 -16.75 9.84 11.70
CA LEU A 64 -18.12 9.62 11.27
C LEU A 64 -19.04 10.60 12.01
N ARG A 65 -19.86 11.32 11.26
CA ARG A 65 -20.82 12.27 11.84
C ARG A 65 -22.21 11.98 11.30
N THR A 66 -23.19 12.16 12.17
CA THR A 66 -24.61 12.10 11.82
C THR A 66 -25.21 13.44 12.22
N VAL A 67 -25.86 14.12 11.28
CA VAL A 67 -26.55 15.39 11.53
C VAL A 67 -28.00 15.19 11.11
N ASN A 68 -28.93 15.42 12.03
CA ASN A 68 -30.37 15.22 11.80
C ASN A 68 -30.71 13.83 11.23
N GLY A 69 -30.04 12.78 11.72
CA GLY A 69 -30.22 11.40 11.23
C GLY A 69 -29.50 11.07 9.92
N VAL A 70 -28.89 12.05 9.23
CA VAL A 70 -28.17 11.83 7.97
C VAL A 70 -26.68 11.62 8.22
N LYS A 71 -26.17 10.46 7.81
CA LYS A 71 -24.73 10.15 7.81
C LYS A 71 -24.00 11.10 6.86
N GLN A 72 -23.05 11.84 7.39
CA GLN A 72 -22.20 12.74 6.61
C GLN A 72 -21.08 11.95 5.95
N LYS A 73 -20.44 12.56 4.94
CA LYS A 73 -19.23 12.01 4.33
C LYS A 73 -18.15 11.86 5.42
N PRO A 74 -17.53 10.66 5.56
CA PRO A 74 -16.43 10.46 6.49
C PRO A 74 -15.30 11.45 6.23
N LYS A 75 -14.79 12.08 7.29
CA LYS A 75 -13.65 13.01 7.19
C LYS A 75 -12.39 12.32 7.70
N LYS A 76 -11.33 12.26 6.90
CA LYS A 76 -10.03 11.78 7.37
C LYS A 76 -9.52 12.71 8.47
N ILE A 77 -9.16 12.15 9.63
CA ILE A 77 -8.67 12.90 10.79
C ILE A 77 -7.27 12.48 11.24
N ALA A 78 -6.84 11.25 10.93
CA ALA A 78 -5.48 10.80 11.21
C ALA A 78 -5.00 9.81 10.15
N GLU A 79 -3.69 9.75 9.97
CA GLU A 79 -3.01 8.82 9.09
C GLU A 79 -1.63 8.50 9.65
N GLU A 80 -1.28 7.21 9.69
CA GLU A 80 -0.01 6.72 10.21
C GLU A 80 0.49 5.57 9.32
N VAL A 81 1.75 5.60 8.91
CA VAL A 81 2.37 4.48 8.20
C VAL A 81 2.72 3.40 9.23
N VAL A 82 2.09 2.23 9.11
CA VAL A 82 2.33 1.09 10.01
C VAL A 82 3.31 0.07 9.42
N ARG A 83 3.51 0.10 8.10
CA ARG A 83 4.53 -0.68 7.40
C ARG A 83 5.03 0.12 6.20
N GLU A 84 6.32 0.37 6.13
CA GLU A 84 6.91 1.01 4.95
C GLU A 84 6.88 0.06 3.74
N PRO A 85 6.68 0.57 2.51
CA PRO A 85 6.82 -0.23 1.31
C PRO A 85 8.29 -0.60 1.09
N GLU A 86 8.55 -1.87 0.77
CA GLU A 86 9.86 -2.34 0.34
C GLU A 86 9.95 -2.25 -1.19
N LYS A 87 11.08 -1.72 -1.68
CA LYS A 87 11.35 -1.57 -3.12
C LYS A 87 11.46 -2.94 -3.81
N GLN A 88 11.02 -3.00 -5.07
CA GLN A 88 11.28 -4.14 -5.94
C GLN A 88 12.51 -3.86 -6.81
N VAL A 89 13.40 -4.83 -6.95
CA VAL A 89 14.56 -4.73 -7.85
C VAL A 89 14.38 -5.67 -9.02
N VAL A 90 14.41 -5.12 -10.24
CA VAL A 90 14.35 -5.88 -11.49
C VAL A 90 15.68 -5.75 -12.22
N LYS A 91 16.24 -6.88 -12.65
CA LYS A 91 17.43 -6.94 -13.49
C LYS A 91 17.01 -7.17 -14.94
N VAL A 92 17.51 -6.32 -15.84
CA VAL A 92 17.25 -6.43 -17.28
C VAL A 92 18.48 -6.90 -18.03
N GLY A 93 18.25 -7.76 -19.01
CA GLY A 93 19.26 -8.27 -19.91
C GLY A 93 19.71 -7.25 -20.93
N THR A 94 21.03 -7.12 -21.07
CA THR A 94 21.66 -6.22 -22.04
C THR A 94 22.67 -6.95 -22.92
N LYS A 95 22.82 -8.27 -22.76
CA LYS A 95 23.74 -9.06 -23.59
C LYS A 95 23.13 -9.24 -24.98
N PRO A 96 23.84 -8.90 -26.07
CA PRO A 96 23.34 -9.13 -27.42
C PRO A 96 23.04 -10.62 -27.62
N LEU A 97 21.96 -10.91 -28.33
CA LEU A 97 21.64 -12.29 -28.73
C LEU A 97 22.69 -12.75 -29.76
N PRO A 98 23.17 -13.99 -29.66
CA PRO A 98 23.97 -14.55 -30.74
C PRO A 98 23.13 -14.61 -32.02
N THR A 99 23.70 -14.11 -33.12
CA THR A 99 23.12 -14.15 -34.47
C THR A 99 23.32 -15.50 -35.13
#